data_AF-A0A3N4NWM9-F1
#
_entry.id   AF-A0A3N4NWM9-F1
#
_cell.length_a   1.000
_cell.length_b   1.000
_cell.length_c   1.000
_cell.angle_alpha   90.00
_cell.angle_beta   90.00
_cell.angle_gamma   90.00
#
_symmetry.space_group_name_H-M   'P 1'
#
loop_
_entity.id
_entity.type
_entity.pdbx_description
1 polymer ?
#
loop_
_entity_poly.entity_id
_entity_poly.type
_entity_poly.pdbx_seq_one_letter_code
_entity_poly.pdbx_strand_id
1 'polypeptide(L)' 'MVKINFSEILYVESLSDYIQTHLTNKTITSRETVSNIEAKLPQHQFLRVHHSFIISINKIEFFPMSL' A
#
# COMPACT_ATOMS: atom_id res chain seq x y z
N MET A 1 -8.76 7.48 15.38
CA MET A 1 -7.82 6.63 14.64
C MET A 1 -8.59 5.47 14.03
N VAL A 2 -8.41 5.20 12.73
CA VAL A 2 -9.01 4.03 12.06
C VAL A 2 -8.01 2.88 12.18
N LYS A 3 -8.46 1.73 12.70
CA LYS A 3 -7.67 0.49 12.70
C LYS A 3 -7.93 -0.25 11.39
N ILE A 4 -6.87 -0.72 10.75
CA ILE A 4 -6.91 -1.45 9.47
C ILE A 4 -6.13 -2.74 9.69
N ASN A 5 -6.69 -3.88 9.27
CA ASN A 5 -5.94 -5.12 9.26
C ASN A 5 -5.03 -5.16 8.03
N PHE A 6 -3.75 -5.48 8.20
CA PHE A 6 -2.80 -5.54 7.09
C PHE A 6 -3.23 -6.53 6.00
N SER A 7 -3.93 -7.62 6.35
CA SER A 7 -4.43 -8.60 5.39
C SER A 7 -5.52 -8.07 4.44
N GLU A 8 -6.14 -6.93 4.78
CA GLU A 8 -7.15 -6.26 3.95
C GLU A 8 -6.52 -5.27 2.96
N ILE A 9 -5.26 -4.87 3.17
CA ILE A 9 -4.57 -3.90 2.33
C ILE A 9 -4.15 -4.55 1.01
N LEU A 10 -4.58 -3.97 -0.10
CA LEU A 10 -4.16 -4.35 -1.44
C LEU A 10 -2.88 -3.60 -1.82
N TYR A 11 -2.93 -2.27 -1.75
CA TYR A 11 -1.80 -1.39 -1.99
C TYR A 11 -2.02 -0.02 -1.34
N VAL A 12 -0.95 0.76 -1.24
CA VAL A 12 -0.95 2.15 -0.83
C VAL A 12 -0.43 3.01 -1.97
N GLU A 13 -1.15 4.08 -2.27
CA GLU A 13 -0.81 5.06 -3.30
C GLU A 13 -0.60 6.45 -2.67
N SER A 14 0.45 7.14 -3.10
CA SER A 14 0.72 8.53 -2.73
C SER A 14 0.05 9.49 -3.70
N LEU A 15 -0.71 10.45 -3.19
CA LEU A 15 -1.38 11.53 -3.92
C LEU A 15 -1.01 12.90 -3.32
N SER A 16 0.09 13.48 -3.79
CA SER A 16 0.63 14.75 -3.25
C SER A 16 0.83 14.65 -1.72
N ASP A 17 0.10 15.44 -0.93
CA ASP A 17 0.15 15.45 0.54
C ASP A 17 -0.66 14.34 1.24
N TYR A 18 -1.27 13.45 0.47
CA TYR A 18 -2.14 12.39 0.97
C TYR A 18 -1.64 11.01 0.56
N ILE A 19 -2.04 10.01 1.32
CA ILE A 19 -1.98 8.61 0.91
C ILE A 19 -3.38 8.01 0.86
N GLN A 20 -3.61 7.17 -0.14
CA GLN A 20 -4.76 6.30 -0.23
C GLN A 20 -4.34 4.87 0.09
N THR A 21 -4.95 4.28 1.12
CA THR A 21 -4.87 2.85 1.40
C THR A 21 -6.05 2.17 0.73
N HIS A 22 -5.78 1.36 -0.29
CA HIS A 22 -6.78 0.59 -1.00
C HIS A 22 -6.97 -0.75 -0.30
N LEU A 23 -8.19 -0.98 0.18
CA LEU A 23 -8.62 -2.24 0.78
C LEU A 23 -9.56 -2.96 -0.20
N THR A 24 -9.86 -4.23 0.06
CA THR A 24 -10.75 -5.04 -0.80
C THR A 24 -12.09 -4.37 -1.11
N ASN A 25 -12.68 -3.64 -0.15
CA ASN A 25 -14.04 -3.09 -0.29
C ASN A 25 -14.12 -1.55 -0.19
N LYS A 26 -13.01 -0.87 0.07
CA LYS A 26 -13.00 0.59 0.27
C LYS A 26 -11.60 1.16 0.15
N THR A 27 -11.53 2.47 -0.04
CA THR A 27 -10.29 3.25 0.03
C THR A 27 -10.35 4.19 1.22
N ILE A 28 -9.24 4.34 1.93
CA ILE A 28 -9.09 5.29 3.04
C ILE A 28 -8.03 6.31 2.66
N THR A 29 -8.38 7.59 2.72
CA THR A 29 -7.45 8.70 2.52
C THR A 29 -6.98 9.24 3.87
N SER A 30 -5.67 9.47 4.00
CA SER A 30 -5.11 10.16 5.17
C SER A 30 -3.99 11.11 4.74
N ARG A 31 -3.79 12.19 5.51
CA ARG A 31 -2.71 13.14 5.29
C ARG A 31 -1.43 12.62 5.93
N GLU A 32 -0.61 11.97 5.12
CA GLU A 32 0.60 11.26 5.54
C GLU A 32 1.53 11.10 4.34
N THR A 33 2.80 10.76 4.56
CA THR A 33 3.73 10.43 3.47
C THR A 33 3.81 8.91 3.23
N VAL A 34 4.08 8.51 2.00
CA VAL A 34 4.30 7.09 1.64
C VAL A 34 5.46 6.47 2.44
N SER A 35 6.54 7.22 2.71
CA SER A 35 7.67 6.73 3.51
C SER A 35 7.30 6.51 4.98
N ASN A 36 6.43 7.37 5.56
CA ASN A 36 5.93 7.17 6.91
C ASN A 36 4.99 5.96 7.01
N ILE A 37 4.22 5.68 5.96
CA ILE A 37 3.41 4.46 5.89
C ILE A 37 4.30 3.23 5.74
N GLU A 38 5.30 3.27 4.87
CA GLU A 38 6.27 2.19 4.67
C GLU A 38 6.90 1.74 6.00
N ALA A 39 7.33 2.68 6.84
CA ALA A 39 7.93 2.40 8.14
C ALA A 39 6.96 1.73 9.14
N LYS A 40 5.64 1.84 8.93
CA LYS A 40 4.59 1.25 9.79
C LYS A 40 4.15 -0.13 9.30
N LEU A 41 4.48 -0.51 8.07
CA LEU A 41 4.06 -1.76 7.44
C LEU A 41 5.05 -2.90 7.75
N PRO A 42 4.58 -4.14 7.96
CA PRO A 42 5.47 -5.30 8.08
C PRO A 42 6.23 -5.53 6.76
N GLN A 43 7.55 -5.32 6.76
CA GLN A 43 8.39 -5.38 5.55
C GLN A 43 8.36 -6.73 4.81
N HIS A 44 8.02 -7.83 5.50
CA HIS A 44 7.89 -9.15 4.88
C HIS A 44 6.54 -9.36 4.15
N GLN A 45 5.59 -8.43 4.28
CA GLN A 45 4.27 -8.50 3.63
C GLN A 45 4.06 -7.40 2.60
N PHE A 46 4.87 -6.35 2.62
CA PHE A 46 4.70 -5.17 1.77
C PHE A 46 6.02 -4.81 1.08
N LEU A 47 5.92 -4.43 -0.19
CA LEU A 47 7.06 -4.04 -1.00
C LEU A 47 6.78 -2.69 -1.65
N ARG A 48 7.71 -1.74 -1.49
CA ARG A 48 7.69 -0.49 -2.25
C ARG A 48 8.25 -0.75 -3.65
N VAL A 49 7.39 -0.59 -4.65
CA VAL A 49 7.72 -0.86 -6.07
C VAL A 49 7.87 0.41 -6.89
N HIS A 50 7.44 1.55 -6.34
CA HIS A 50 7.56 2.86 -6.97
C HIS A 50 7.64 3.95 -5.89
N HIS A 51 8.09 5.15 -6.23
CA HIS A 51 8.11 6.25 -5.27
C HIS A 51 6.72 6.57 -4.70
N SER A 52 5.65 6.29 -5.45
CA SER A 52 4.26 6.49 -5.04
C SER A 52 3.52 5.22 -4.62
N PHE A 53 4.08 4.01 -4.76
CA PHE A 53 3.33 2.77 -4.54
C PHE A 53 4.03 1.77 -3.63
N ILE A 54 3.27 1.25 -2.67
CA ILE A 54 3.61 0.09 -1.83
C ILE A 54 2.53 -0.96 -2.03
N ILE A 55 2.90 -2.18 -2.38
CA ILE A 55 1.96 -3.27 -2.66
C ILE A 55 2.01 -4.32 -1.55
N SER A 56 0.90 -5.01 -1.30
CA SER A 56 0.91 -6.23 -0.51
C SER A 56 1.40 -7.40 -1.36
N ILE A 57 2.48 -8.05 -0.92
CA ILE A 57 3.10 -9.19 -1.63
C ILE A 57 2.09 -10.35 -1.76
N ASN A 58 1.31 -10.60 -0.72
CA ASN A 58 0.31 -11.67 -0.68
C ASN A 58 -0.92 -11.40 -1.57
N LYS A 59 -1.03 -10.22 -2.20
CA LYS A 59 -2.14 -9.83 -3.06
C LYS A 59 -1.74 -9.71 -4.54
N ILE A 60 -0.51 -10.06 -4.89
CA ILE A 60 -0.05 -10.08 -6.28
C ILE A 60 -0.62 -11.31 -6.98
N GLU A 61 -1.46 -11.11 -7.99
CA GLU A 61 -2.02 -12.21 -8.79
C GLU A 61 -1.14 -12.59 -9.98
N PHE A 62 -0.59 -11.58 -10.67
CA PHE A 62 0.26 -11.78 -11.84
C PHE A 62 1.26 -10.62 -11.97
N PHE A 63 2.47 -10.93 -12.43
CA PHE A 63 3.48 -9.94 -12.79
C PHE A 63 3.89 -10.16 -14.25
N PRO A 64 3.59 -9.23 -15.17
CA PRO A 64 3.97 -9.37 -16.58
C PRO A 64 5.49 -9.27 -16.72
N MET A 65 6.12 -10.35 -17.16
CA MET A 65 7.51 -10.36 -17.61
C MET A 65 7.54 -10.16 -19.13
N SER A 66 8.19 -9.11 -19.59
CA SER A 66 8.55 -8.96 -21.00
C SER A 66 9.87 -9.69 -21.23
N LEU A 67 9.87 -10.74 -22.06
CA LEU A 67 11.09 -11.41 -22.55
C LEU A 67 11.69 -10.67 -23.75
#